data_AF-A0A832DI65-F1
#
_entry.id   AF-A0A832DI65-F1
#
_cell.length_a   1.000
_cell.length_b   1.000
_cell.length_c   1.000
_cell.angle_alpha   90.00
_cell.angle_beta   90.00
_cell.angle_gamma   90.00
#
_symmetry.space_group_name_H-M   'P 1'
#
loop_
_entity.id
_entity.type
_entity.pdbx_description
1 polymer ?
#
loop_
_entity_poly.entity_id
_entity_poly.type
_entity_poly.pdbx_seq_one_letter_code
_entity_poly.pdbx_strand_id
1 'polypeptide(L)'
;MSYFFKCILSLLVLVSSSIQAQFYENLRESADDYLVALSKKDSIKEEKFIKLKILLFTKAEDEMITKLYNLSSNQLDSLKNEFTEYEKAKNEISDDSAFVLFNYWYLQLSNTFYNYAEEKFFSSEKVKILLFSASVSCACTLEMCRKQTLDIINFAKEKGYDYWIVDSYENNQLQIEYETLFAPSVIVLDENNKLLIKIQYDENMIDKLSQQLTKLQNQKS
;
A
#
# COMPACT_ATOMS: atom_id res chain seq x y z
N MET A 1 33.47 -19.08 -25.90
CA MET A 1 32.12 -18.92 -25.30
C MET A 1 31.27 -18.11 -26.29
N SER A 2 30.27 -18.74 -26.91
CA SER A 2 29.48 -18.17 -28.02
C SER A 2 28.77 -16.86 -27.61
N TYR A 3 28.70 -15.88 -28.51
CA TYR A 3 27.94 -14.63 -28.32
C TYR A 3 26.50 -14.87 -27.88
N PHE A 4 25.89 -15.97 -28.33
CA PHE A 4 24.56 -16.42 -27.92
C PHE A 4 24.45 -16.69 -26.42
N PHE A 5 25.48 -17.30 -25.83
CA PHE A 5 25.53 -17.60 -24.39
C PHE A 5 25.70 -16.32 -23.55
N LYS A 6 26.45 -15.33 -24.07
CA LYS A 6 26.56 -14.01 -23.44
C LYS A 6 25.24 -13.24 -23.48
N CYS A 7 24.52 -13.28 -24.60
CA CYS A 7 23.19 -12.66 -24.70
C CYS A 7 22.17 -13.30 -23.75
N ILE A 8 22.14 -14.63 -23.64
CA ILE A 8 21.26 -15.34 -22.69
C ILE A 8 21.61 -14.97 -21.25
N LEU A 9 22.91 -14.91 -20.91
CA LEU A 9 23.34 -14.54 -19.56
C LEU A 9 22.98 -13.07 -19.24
N SER A 10 23.16 -12.15 -20.18
CA SER A 10 22.74 -10.75 -20.03
C SER A 10 21.21 -10.62 -19.92
N LEU A 11 20.45 -11.41 -20.67
CA LEU A 11 18.99 -11.44 -20.57
C LEU A 11 18.53 -11.96 -19.21
N LEU A 12 19.15 -13.03 -18.71
CA LEU A 12 18.86 -13.60 -17.40
C LEU A 12 19.17 -12.62 -16.26
N VAL A 13 20.28 -11.89 -16.35
CA VAL A 13 20.64 -10.84 -15.38
C VAL A 13 19.65 -9.66 -15.41
N LEU A 14 19.15 -9.28 -16.60
CA LEU A 14 18.13 -8.24 -16.75
C LEU A 14 16.74 -8.68 -16.26
N VAL A 15 16.41 -9.98 -16.37
CA VAL A 15 15.14 -10.53 -15.87
C VAL A 15 15.18 -10.74 -14.36
N SER A 16 16.32 -11.14 -13.79
CA SER A 16 16.45 -11.25 -12.32
C SER A 16 16.34 -9.89 -11.63
N SER A 17 16.94 -8.84 -12.20
CA SER A 17 16.84 -7.48 -11.66
C SER A 17 15.42 -6.89 -11.77
N SER A 18 14.64 -7.29 -12.78
CA SER A 18 13.25 -6.82 -12.92
C SER A 18 12.28 -7.47 -11.92
N ILE A 19 12.47 -8.76 -11.59
CA ILE A 19 11.66 -9.44 -10.58
C ILE A 19 11.91 -8.84 -9.19
N GLN A 20 13.17 -8.56 -8.86
CA GLN A 20 13.54 -7.92 -7.59
C GLN A 20 13.05 -6.47 -7.51
N ALA A 21 13.02 -5.75 -8.64
CA ALA A 21 12.45 -4.40 -8.71
C ALA A 21 10.94 -4.36 -8.43
N GLN A 22 10.24 -5.46 -8.66
CA GLN A 22 8.78 -5.58 -8.49
C GLN A 22 8.37 -6.23 -7.16
N PHE A 23 9.32 -6.61 -6.29
CA PHE A 23 9.00 -7.29 -5.03
C PHE A 23 7.98 -6.51 -4.20
N TYR A 24 8.23 -5.24 -3.92
CA TYR A 24 7.31 -4.39 -3.17
C TYR A 24 5.94 -4.25 -3.86
N GLU A 25 5.90 -4.07 -5.18
CA GLU A 25 4.61 -3.91 -5.89
C GLU A 25 3.75 -5.16 -5.81
N ASN A 26 4.36 -6.31 -6.05
CA ASN A 26 3.67 -7.60 -5.95
C ASN A 26 3.20 -7.86 -4.53
N LEU A 27 4.04 -7.51 -3.53
CA LEU A 27 3.71 -7.67 -2.13
C LEU A 27 2.56 -6.76 -1.71
N ARG A 28 2.63 -5.47 -2.04
CA ARG A 28 1.60 -4.46 -1.78
C ARG A 28 0.28 -4.84 -2.46
N GLU A 29 0.31 -5.18 -3.75
CA GLU A 29 -0.90 -5.59 -4.48
C GLU A 29 -1.53 -6.85 -3.88
N SER A 30 -0.72 -7.83 -3.48
CA SER A 30 -1.21 -9.03 -2.80
C SER A 30 -1.79 -8.72 -1.42
N ALA A 31 -1.24 -7.74 -0.71
CA ALA A 31 -1.78 -7.26 0.57
C ALA A 31 -3.10 -6.54 0.38
N ASP A 32 -3.22 -5.69 -0.64
CA ASP A 32 -4.48 -5.01 -1.01
C ASP A 32 -5.58 -6.03 -1.31
N ASP A 33 -5.26 -7.04 -2.13
CA ASP A 33 -6.20 -8.10 -2.49
C ASP A 33 -6.69 -8.88 -1.27
N TYR A 34 -5.79 -9.21 -0.34
CA TYR A 34 -6.16 -9.92 0.87
C TYR A 34 -7.01 -9.06 1.81
N LEU A 35 -6.64 -7.78 1.99
CA LEU A 35 -7.40 -6.83 2.80
C LEU A 35 -8.84 -6.67 2.28
N VAL A 36 -9.00 -6.56 0.96
CA VAL A 36 -10.32 -6.48 0.30
C VAL A 36 -11.10 -7.80 0.43
N ALA A 37 -10.45 -8.96 0.29
CA ALA A 37 -11.12 -10.25 0.45
C ALA A 37 -11.61 -10.48 1.89
N LEU A 38 -10.83 -10.02 2.89
CA LEU A 38 -11.20 -10.08 4.30
C LEU A 38 -12.46 -9.27 4.60
N SER A 39 -12.57 -8.06 4.07
CA SER A 39 -13.72 -7.19 4.33
C SER A 39 -15.02 -7.67 3.69
N LYS A 40 -14.93 -8.38 2.55
CA LYS A 40 -16.10 -8.93 1.84
C LYS A 40 -16.54 -10.31 2.33
N LYS A 41 -15.86 -10.89 3.32
CA LYS A 41 -16.04 -12.30 3.76
C LYS A 41 -15.99 -13.27 2.57
N ASP A 42 -15.09 -12.99 1.63
CA ASP A 42 -15.01 -13.68 0.36
C ASP A 42 -14.46 -15.11 0.53
N SER A 43 -14.99 -16.04 -0.29
CA SER A 43 -14.54 -17.43 -0.35
C SER A 43 -13.07 -17.59 -0.78
N ILE A 44 -12.54 -16.62 -1.52
CA ILE A 44 -11.15 -16.63 -2.03
C ILE A 44 -10.12 -16.08 -1.03
N LYS A 45 -10.54 -15.67 0.18
CA LYS A 45 -9.63 -15.02 1.16
C LYS A 45 -8.40 -15.87 1.50
N GLU A 46 -8.56 -17.18 1.64
CA GLU A 46 -7.44 -18.06 1.99
C GLU A 46 -6.43 -18.20 0.84
N GLU A 47 -6.90 -18.21 -0.42
CA GLU A 47 -6.02 -18.18 -1.59
C GLU A 47 -5.18 -16.91 -1.61
N LYS A 48 -5.81 -15.76 -1.36
CA LYS A 48 -5.12 -14.46 -1.30
C LYS A 48 -4.13 -14.39 -0.13
N PHE A 49 -4.47 -14.96 1.03
CA PHE A 49 -3.56 -15.08 2.17
C PHE A 49 -2.31 -15.90 1.81
N ILE A 50 -2.50 -17.08 1.21
CA ILE A 50 -1.40 -17.96 0.82
C ILE A 50 -0.47 -17.27 -0.19
N LYS A 51 -1.04 -16.58 -1.19
CA LYS A 51 -0.27 -15.81 -2.17
C LYS A 51 0.59 -14.74 -1.48
N LEU A 52 0.00 -13.96 -0.58
CA LEU A 52 0.70 -12.92 0.18
C LEU A 52 1.83 -13.51 1.02
N LYS A 53 1.56 -14.60 1.74
CA LYS A 53 2.56 -15.31 2.54
C LYS A 53 3.73 -15.78 1.68
N ILE A 54 3.45 -16.41 0.53
CA ILE A 54 4.51 -16.87 -0.37
C ILE A 54 5.39 -15.69 -0.79
N LEU A 55 4.80 -14.57 -1.21
CA LEU A 55 5.57 -13.38 -1.60
C LEU A 55 6.43 -12.84 -0.46
N LEU A 56 5.86 -12.65 0.74
CA LEU A 56 6.54 -12.09 1.90
C LEU A 56 7.74 -12.94 2.36
N PHE A 57 7.60 -14.27 2.31
CA PHE A 57 8.64 -15.22 2.71
C PHE A 57 9.47 -15.75 1.55
N THR A 58 9.26 -15.26 0.33
CA THR A 58 10.13 -15.59 -0.79
C THR A 58 11.52 -15.05 -0.46
N LYS A 59 12.51 -15.94 -0.52
CA LYS A 59 13.92 -15.63 -0.28
C LYS A 59 14.48 -14.85 -1.49
N ALA A 60 14.04 -13.61 -1.65
CA ALA A 60 14.81 -12.67 -2.43
C ALA A 60 16.16 -12.46 -1.72
N GLU A 61 17.20 -12.15 -2.48
CA GLU A 61 18.51 -11.89 -1.90
C GLU A 61 18.40 -10.66 -0.99
N ASP A 62 18.30 -10.89 0.32
CA ASP A 62 17.97 -9.88 1.33
C ASP A 62 18.90 -8.64 1.21
N GLU A 63 20.15 -8.83 0.79
CA GLU A 63 21.11 -7.74 0.54
C GLU A 63 20.70 -6.82 -0.62
N MET A 64 20.14 -7.37 -1.71
CA MET A 64 19.68 -6.59 -2.85
C MET A 64 18.36 -5.88 -2.57
N ILE A 65 17.45 -6.51 -1.81
CA ILE A 65 16.23 -5.86 -1.31
C ILE A 65 16.58 -4.70 -0.37
N THR A 66 17.44 -4.97 0.62
CA THR A 66 17.96 -3.98 1.59
C THR A 66 18.46 -2.75 0.85
N LYS A 67 19.27 -2.95 -0.20
CA LYS A 67 19.84 -1.86 -0.98
C LYS A 67 18.81 -1.14 -1.86
N LEU A 68 17.97 -1.87 -2.59
CA LEU A 68 17.00 -1.29 -3.53
C LEU A 68 15.92 -0.49 -2.80
N TYR A 69 15.43 -1.00 -1.68
CA TYR A 69 14.32 -0.41 -0.92
C TYR A 69 14.81 0.46 0.24
N ASN A 70 16.13 0.61 0.41
CA ASN A 70 16.76 1.31 1.52
C ASN A 70 16.23 0.85 2.89
N LEU A 71 16.16 -0.47 3.07
CA LEU A 71 15.67 -1.14 4.28
C LEU A 71 16.82 -1.75 5.06
N SER A 72 16.75 -1.76 6.38
CA SER A 72 17.58 -2.66 7.18
C SER A 72 17.00 -4.08 7.19
N SER A 73 17.86 -5.09 7.33
CA SER A 73 17.42 -6.49 7.50
C SER A 73 16.41 -6.65 8.63
N ASN A 74 16.62 -5.92 9.73
CA ASN A 74 15.77 -5.97 10.92
C ASN A 74 14.34 -5.46 10.65
N GLN A 75 14.15 -4.49 9.74
CA GLN A 75 12.81 -3.99 9.41
C GLN A 75 11.98 -5.04 8.66
N LEU A 76 12.58 -5.70 7.66
CA LEU A 76 11.89 -6.76 6.91
C LEU A 76 11.61 -7.99 7.80
N ASP A 77 12.55 -8.35 8.67
CA ASP A 77 12.34 -9.44 9.63
C ASP A 77 11.25 -9.10 10.65
N SER A 78 11.18 -7.85 11.12
CA SER A 78 10.08 -7.39 11.98
C SER A 78 8.73 -7.54 11.30
N LEU A 79 8.62 -7.09 10.04
CA LEU A 79 7.39 -7.23 9.24
C LEU A 79 6.96 -8.69 9.06
N LYS A 80 7.93 -9.60 8.81
CA LYS A 80 7.69 -11.06 8.71
C LYS A 80 7.24 -11.66 10.04
N ASN A 81 7.83 -11.24 11.14
CA ASN A 81 7.48 -11.71 12.47
C ASN A 81 6.05 -11.30 12.84
N GLU A 82 5.68 -10.03 12.60
CA GLU A 82 4.31 -9.56 12.84
C GLU A 82 3.29 -10.29 11.96
N PHE A 83 3.61 -10.58 10.70
CA PHE A 83 2.74 -11.40 9.85
C PHE A 83 2.56 -12.81 10.41
N THR A 84 3.62 -13.39 10.99
CA THR A 84 3.58 -14.73 11.60
C THR A 84 2.69 -14.74 12.84
N GLU A 85 2.73 -13.68 13.66
CA GLU A 85 1.82 -13.54 14.81
C GLU A 85 0.37 -13.36 14.36
N TYR A 86 0.13 -12.57 13.31
CA TYR A 86 -1.18 -12.49 12.67
C TYR A 86 -1.66 -13.85 12.17
N GLU A 87 -0.81 -14.61 11.46
CA GLU A 87 -1.16 -15.94 10.94
C GLU A 87 -1.58 -16.91 12.05
N LYS A 88 -0.89 -16.91 13.19
CA LYS A 88 -1.25 -17.75 14.34
C LYS A 88 -2.63 -17.38 14.88
N ALA A 89 -2.93 -16.09 14.98
CA ALA A 89 -4.19 -15.60 15.55
C ALA A 89 -5.38 -15.73 14.58
N LYS A 90 -5.18 -15.63 13.26
CA LYS A 90 -6.26 -15.44 12.28
C LYS A 90 -7.35 -16.51 12.30
N ASN A 91 -6.99 -17.75 12.66
CA ASN A 91 -7.92 -18.89 12.67
C ASN A 91 -8.70 -19.02 13.99
N GLU A 92 -8.33 -18.26 15.02
CA GLU A 92 -8.94 -18.30 16.35
C GLU A 92 -9.88 -17.11 16.61
N ILE A 93 -9.98 -16.20 15.65
CA ILE A 93 -10.73 -14.94 15.76
C ILE A 93 -11.78 -14.81 14.66
N SER A 94 -12.69 -13.83 14.79
CA SER A 94 -13.65 -13.52 13.73
C SER A 94 -12.96 -12.86 12.53
N ASP A 95 -13.60 -12.93 11.35
CA ASP A 95 -13.14 -12.20 10.17
C ASP A 95 -13.01 -10.69 10.43
N ASP A 96 -13.91 -10.12 11.22
CA ASP A 96 -13.87 -8.68 11.56
C ASP A 96 -12.64 -8.36 12.43
N SER A 97 -12.31 -9.22 13.41
CA SER A 97 -11.08 -9.09 14.20
C SER A 97 -9.83 -9.31 13.37
N ALA A 98 -9.84 -10.31 12.47
CA ALA A 98 -8.75 -10.55 11.53
C ALA A 98 -8.54 -9.34 10.60
N PHE A 99 -9.60 -8.68 10.18
CA PHE A 99 -9.56 -7.44 9.39
C PHE A 99 -8.93 -6.28 10.17
N VAL A 100 -9.25 -6.13 11.45
CA VAL A 100 -8.59 -5.14 12.31
C VAL A 100 -7.09 -5.40 12.40
N LEU A 101 -6.69 -6.62 12.75
CA LEU A 101 -5.27 -6.96 12.91
C LEU A 101 -4.50 -6.90 11.59
N PHE A 102 -5.11 -7.34 10.49
CA PHE A 102 -4.46 -7.30 9.19
C PHE A 102 -4.29 -5.86 8.68
N ASN A 103 -5.25 -4.96 8.93
CA ASN A 103 -5.07 -3.55 8.57
C ASN A 103 -3.90 -2.91 9.36
N TYR A 104 -3.69 -3.29 10.61
CA TYR A 104 -2.51 -2.86 11.37
C TYR A 104 -1.22 -3.31 10.67
N TRP A 105 -1.11 -4.61 10.33
CA TRP A 105 0.04 -5.13 9.60
C TRP A 105 0.21 -4.47 8.22
N TYR A 106 -0.88 -4.17 7.51
CA TYR A 106 -0.85 -3.49 6.22
C TYR A 106 -0.22 -2.09 6.32
N LEU A 107 -0.52 -1.34 7.39
CA LEU A 107 0.11 -0.05 7.63
C LEU A 107 1.59 -0.21 7.97
N GLN A 108 1.97 -1.25 8.73
CA GLN A 108 3.38 -1.59 8.99
C GLN A 108 4.14 -1.95 7.72
N LEU A 109 3.51 -2.62 6.75
CA LEU A 109 4.07 -2.84 5.42
C LEU A 109 4.37 -1.50 4.73
N SER A 110 3.42 -0.56 4.73
CA SER A 110 3.64 0.77 4.14
C SER A 110 4.79 1.52 4.79
N ASN A 111 4.85 1.52 6.13
CA ASN A 111 5.91 2.18 6.87
C ASN A 111 7.27 1.53 6.65
N THR A 112 7.31 0.19 6.57
CA THR A 112 8.54 -0.55 6.27
C THR A 112 9.13 -0.05 4.96
N PHE A 113 8.33 0.05 3.90
CA PHE A 113 8.78 0.45 2.57
C PHE A 113 8.66 1.96 2.29
N TYR A 114 8.53 2.79 3.33
CA TYR A 114 8.17 4.22 3.21
C TYR A 114 9.00 4.97 2.16
N ASN A 115 10.33 4.93 2.27
CA ASN A 115 11.22 5.70 1.39
C ASN A 115 11.05 5.32 -0.09
N TYR A 116 10.94 4.03 -0.38
CA TYR A 116 10.73 3.55 -1.74
C TYR A 116 9.33 3.90 -2.24
N ALA A 117 8.32 3.71 -1.40
CA ALA A 117 6.93 4.01 -1.74
C ALA A 117 6.74 5.51 -2.02
N GLU A 118 7.39 6.37 -1.25
CA GLU A 118 7.39 7.83 -1.42
C GLU A 118 7.99 8.23 -2.77
N GLU A 119 9.22 7.80 -3.06
CA GLU A 119 9.90 8.10 -4.33
C GLU A 119 9.07 7.64 -5.53
N LYS A 120 8.52 6.43 -5.45
CA LYS A 120 7.69 5.88 -6.52
C LYS A 120 6.36 6.60 -6.68
N PHE A 121 5.72 6.95 -5.56
CA PHE A 121 4.45 7.67 -5.58
C PHE A 121 4.65 9.03 -6.24
N PHE A 122 5.61 9.84 -5.80
CA PHE A 122 5.82 11.19 -6.33
C PHE A 122 6.47 11.23 -7.73
N SER A 123 7.04 10.13 -8.22
CA SER A 123 7.53 10.03 -9.61
C SER A 123 6.48 9.57 -10.62
N SER A 124 5.28 9.18 -10.19
CA SER A 124 4.23 8.75 -11.11
C SER A 124 3.65 9.91 -11.92
N GLU A 125 3.48 9.68 -13.23
CA GLU A 125 2.87 10.60 -14.20
C GLU A 125 1.33 10.52 -14.22
N LYS A 126 0.71 9.82 -13.26
CA LYS A 126 -0.74 9.73 -13.15
C LYS A 126 -1.29 10.72 -12.12
N VAL A 127 -2.61 10.84 -12.11
CA VAL A 127 -3.32 11.32 -10.92
C VAL A 127 -3.08 10.33 -9.78
N LYS A 128 -2.79 10.87 -8.62
CA LYS A 128 -2.32 10.13 -7.46
C LYS A 128 -3.17 10.43 -6.22
N ILE A 129 -3.37 9.42 -5.37
CA ILE A 129 -4.14 9.54 -4.14
C ILE A 129 -3.28 9.14 -2.94
N LEU A 130 -3.01 10.08 -2.05
CA LEU A 130 -2.34 9.84 -0.77
C LEU A 130 -3.40 9.79 0.33
N LEU A 131 -3.53 8.66 1.01
CA LEU A 131 -4.39 8.50 2.18
C LEU A 131 -3.53 8.47 3.45
N PHE A 132 -3.71 9.45 4.31
CA PHE A 132 -3.26 9.41 5.69
C PHE A 132 -4.24 8.59 6.51
N SER A 133 -3.83 7.39 6.91
CA SER A 133 -4.56 6.46 7.77
C SER A 133 -3.96 6.45 9.17
N ALA A 134 -4.46 5.62 10.08
CA ALA A 134 -3.97 5.52 11.45
C ALA A 134 -3.94 4.07 11.94
N SER A 135 -2.82 3.64 12.51
CA SER A 135 -2.74 2.37 13.25
C SER A 135 -3.12 2.51 14.73
N VAL A 136 -2.98 3.72 15.29
CA VAL A 136 -3.28 4.02 16.71
C VAL A 136 -4.16 5.26 16.81
N SER A 137 -5.37 5.12 17.35
CA SER A 137 -6.32 6.22 17.59
C SER A 137 -7.51 5.75 18.44
N CYS A 138 -8.57 6.57 18.57
CA CYS A 138 -9.85 6.08 19.10
C CYS A 138 -10.44 4.99 18.19
N ALA A 139 -11.23 4.08 18.77
CA ALA A 139 -11.90 3.02 18.02
C ALA A 139 -12.69 3.55 16.81
N CYS A 140 -13.38 4.69 17.00
CA CYS A 140 -14.09 5.44 15.95
C CYS A 140 -13.21 5.78 14.74
N THR A 141 -12.08 6.42 15.00
CA THR A 141 -11.13 6.86 13.97
C THR A 141 -10.47 5.67 13.30
N LEU A 142 -10.12 4.63 14.06
CA LEU A 142 -9.55 3.41 13.50
C LEU A 142 -10.53 2.69 12.58
N GLU A 143 -11.81 2.64 12.95
CA GLU A 143 -12.86 2.09 12.10
C GLU A 143 -13.03 2.89 10.80
N MET A 144 -13.07 4.22 10.91
CA MET A 144 -13.14 5.09 9.75
C MET A 144 -11.91 4.92 8.84
N CYS A 145 -10.70 4.89 9.42
CA CYS A 145 -9.46 4.68 8.67
C CYS A 145 -9.47 3.35 7.91
N ARG A 146 -9.87 2.24 8.55
CA ARG A 146 -10.00 0.93 7.90
C ARG A 146 -10.97 0.96 6.72
N LYS A 147 -12.13 1.60 6.91
CA LYS A 147 -13.13 1.74 5.85
C LYS A 147 -12.56 2.56 4.68
N GLN A 148 -11.96 3.72 4.97
CA GLN A 148 -11.39 4.58 3.94
C GLN A 148 -10.21 3.93 3.20
N THR A 149 -9.39 3.12 3.87
CA THR A 149 -8.33 2.32 3.24
C THR A 149 -8.91 1.43 2.13
N LEU A 150 -9.94 0.63 2.43
CA LEU A 150 -10.59 -0.25 1.44
C LEU A 150 -11.20 0.52 0.27
N ASP A 151 -11.90 1.58 0.63
CA ASP A 151 -12.62 2.48 -0.26
C ASP A 151 -11.66 3.13 -1.27
N ILE A 152 -10.50 3.62 -0.82
CA ILE A 152 -9.45 4.19 -1.67
C ILE A 152 -8.79 3.11 -2.55
N ILE A 153 -8.49 1.93 -2.01
CA ILE A 153 -7.93 0.81 -2.81
C ILE A 153 -8.87 0.49 -3.98
N ASN A 154 -10.15 0.28 -3.70
CA ASN A 154 -11.14 -0.05 -4.73
C ASN A 154 -11.31 1.09 -5.74
N PHE A 155 -11.46 2.33 -5.25
CA PHE A 155 -11.64 3.51 -6.09
C PHE A 155 -10.45 3.75 -7.02
N ALA A 156 -9.22 3.70 -6.48
CA ALA A 156 -8.02 3.93 -7.27
C ALA A 156 -7.80 2.82 -8.32
N LYS A 157 -8.05 1.55 -7.97
CA LYS A 157 -8.02 0.42 -8.92
C LYS A 157 -9.06 0.61 -10.04
N GLU A 158 -10.28 1.02 -9.73
CA GLU A 158 -11.35 1.27 -10.72
C GLU A 158 -10.98 2.40 -11.69
N LYS A 159 -10.40 3.50 -11.17
CA LYS A 159 -10.06 4.67 -11.97
C LYS A 159 -8.68 4.61 -12.63
N GLY A 160 -7.87 3.61 -12.30
CA GLY A 160 -6.48 3.50 -12.78
C GLY A 160 -5.55 4.55 -12.19
N TYR A 161 -5.86 5.06 -10.99
CA TYR A 161 -5.01 6.01 -10.26
C TYR A 161 -3.95 5.27 -9.47
N ASP A 162 -2.80 5.93 -9.29
CA ASP A 162 -1.80 5.45 -8.36
C ASP A 162 -2.19 5.93 -6.95
N TYR A 163 -1.91 5.12 -5.94
CA TYR A 163 -2.26 5.46 -4.56
C TYR A 163 -1.20 4.99 -3.59
N TRP A 164 -1.14 5.68 -2.45
CA TRP A 164 -0.32 5.31 -1.32
C TRP A 164 -1.07 5.60 -0.04
N ILE A 165 -1.00 4.66 0.90
CA ILE A 165 -1.69 4.72 2.19
C ILE A 165 -0.61 4.73 3.26
N VAL A 166 -0.53 5.80 4.03
CA VAL A 166 0.51 6.00 5.04
C VAL A 166 -0.07 6.02 6.42
N ASP A 167 0.69 5.53 7.39
CA ASP A 167 0.34 5.71 8.78
C ASP A 167 0.78 7.09 9.27
N SER A 168 -0.21 7.86 9.69
CA SER A 168 -0.09 9.21 10.22
C SER A 168 0.90 9.35 11.39
N TYR A 169 1.08 8.29 12.19
CA TYR A 169 1.81 8.38 13.45
C TYR A 169 3.26 7.91 13.36
N GLU A 170 3.66 7.31 12.25
CA GLU A 170 4.99 6.72 12.07
C GLU A 170 5.91 7.65 11.27
N ASN A 171 5.37 8.38 10.29
CA ASN A 171 6.06 9.47 9.60
C ASN A 171 5.15 10.68 9.39
N ASN A 172 5.46 11.78 10.06
CA ASN A 172 4.63 12.99 10.05
C ASN A 172 5.09 14.06 9.04
N GLN A 173 6.16 13.84 8.28
CA GLN A 173 6.69 14.84 7.35
C GLN A 173 5.63 15.26 6.32
N LEU A 174 5.02 14.29 5.64
CA LEU A 174 3.97 14.55 4.67
C LEU A 174 2.71 15.14 5.32
N GLN A 175 2.41 14.77 6.56
CA GLN A 175 1.28 15.39 7.27
C GLN A 175 1.49 16.88 7.52
N ILE A 176 2.72 17.27 7.87
CA ILE A 176 3.11 18.66 8.06
C ILE A 176 3.06 19.39 6.72
N GLU A 177 3.63 18.80 5.66
CA GLU A 177 3.66 19.39 4.31
C GLU A 177 2.25 19.68 3.78
N TYR A 178 1.33 18.74 3.94
CA TYR A 178 -0.06 18.89 3.48
C TYR A 178 -0.99 19.47 4.54
N GLU A 179 -0.48 19.89 5.69
CA GLU A 179 -1.24 20.46 6.80
C GLU A 179 -2.45 19.59 7.21
N THR A 180 -2.27 18.27 7.28
CA THR A 180 -3.31 17.32 7.69
C THR A 180 -3.21 17.05 9.18
N LEU A 181 -4.16 17.59 9.96
CA LEU A 181 -4.15 17.48 11.42
C LEU A 181 -4.89 16.25 11.94
N PHE A 182 -5.68 15.59 11.09
CA PHE A 182 -6.56 14.48 11.46
C PHE A 182 -6.45 13.32 10.47
N ALA A 183 -6.49 12.10 10.98
CA ALA A 183 -6.68 10.89 10.19
C ALA A 183 -8.13 10.38 10.33
N PRO A 184 -8.76 9.85 9.28
CA PRO A 184 -8.21 9.74 7.93
C PRO A 184 -8.25 11.07 7.18
N SER A 185 -7.26 11.32 6.32
CA SER A 185 -7.24 12.45 5.38
C SER A 185 -6.77 11.98 4.01
N VAL A 186 -7.41 12.47 2.95
CA VAL A 186 -6.99 12.16 1.57
C VAL A 186 -6.50 13.42 0.87
N ILE A 187 -5.40 13.26 0.16
CA ILE A 187 -4.81 14.24 -0.74
C ILE A 187 -4.82 13.65 -2.14
N VAL A 188 -5.27 14.43 -3.12
CA VAL A 188 -5.18 14.07 -4.53
C VAL A 188 -4.21 15.02 -5.22
N LEU A 189 -3.28 14.44 -5.96
CA LEU A 189 -2.27 15.16 -6.73
C LEU A 189 -2.46 14.90 -8.22
N ASP A 190 -2.13 15.90 -9.03
CA ASP A 190 -2.00 15.72 -10.48
C ASP A 190 -0.68 15.03 -10.87
N GLU A 191 -0.44 14.85 -12.16
CA GLU A 191 0.79 14.27 -12.71
C GLU A 191 2.06 15.07 -12.34
N ASN A 192 1.94 16.34 -11.93
CA ASN A 192 3.04 17.23 -11.57
C ASN A 192 3.14 17.45 -10.05
N ASN A 193 2.52 16.58 -9.24
CA ASN A 193 2.46 16.69 -7.78
C ASN A 193 1.77 17.96 -7.26
N LYS A 194 0.91 18.59 -8.06
CA LYS A 194 0.10 19.73 -7.60
C LYS A 194 -1.16 19.22 -6.90
N LEU A 195 -1.45 19.83 -5.76
CA LEU A 195 -2.66 19.56 -4.99
C LEU A 195 -3.92 19.89 -5.81
N LEU A 196 -4.76 18.87 -6.01
CA LEU A 196 -6.07 19.00 -6.63
C LEU A 196 -7.18 19.03 -5.58
N ILE A 197 -7.14 18.11 -4.63
CA ILE A 197 -8.21 17.88 -3.65
C ILE A 197 -7.58 17.54 -2.30
N LYS A 198 -8.17 18.07 -1.22
CA LYS A 198 -7.90 17.70 0.16
C LYS A 198 -9.22 17.49 0.89
N ILE A 199 -9.42 16.32 1.49
CA ILE A 199 -10.58 16.02 2.33
C ILE A 199 -10.06 15.43 3.65
N GLN A 200 -10.46 16.02 4.77
CA GLN A 200 -10.03 15.60 6.11
C GLN A 200 -11.22 15.10 6.90
N TYR A 201 -11.04 13.98 7.61
CA TYR A 201 -11.94 13.43 8.62
C TYR A 201 -13.42 13.42 8.19
N ASP A 202 -13.72 12.65 7.14
CA ASP A 202 -15.06 12.59 6.55
C ASP A 202 -15.52 11.16 6.32
N GLU A 203 -16.69 10.81 6.83
CA GLU A 203 -17.30 9.48 6.63
C GLU A 203 -17.70 9.21 5.17
N ASN A 204 -17.99 10.27 4.41
CA ASN A 204 -18.40 10.22 3.00
C ASN A 204 -17.26 10.66 2.07
N MET A 205 -16.01 10.41 2.48
CA MET A 205 -14.80 10.84 1.77
C MET A 205 -14.79 10.40 0.30
N ILE A 206 -15.14 9.15 -0.02
CA ILE A 206 -15.16 8.65 -1.40
C ILE A 206 -16.21 9.35 -2.27
N ASP A 207 -17.43 9.54 -1.76
CA ASP A 207 -18.47 10.21 -2.52
C ASP A 207 -18.07 11.65 -2.85
N LYS A 208 -17.50 12.35 -1.86
CA LYS A 208 -16.96 13.70 -2.05
C LYS A 208 -15.78 13.72 -3.02
N LEU A 209 -14.85 12.77 -2.91
CA LEU A 209 -13.71 12.62 -3.80
C LEU A 209 -14.17 12.40 -5.25
N SER A 210 -15.10 11.47 -5.48
CA SER A 210 -15.66 11.16 -6.79
C SER A 210 -16.34 12.38 -7.42
N GLN A 211 -17.19 13.09 -6.66
CA GLN A 211 -17.87 14.29 -7.15
C GLN A 211 -16.89 15.40 -7.54
N GLN A 212 -15.84 15.62 -6.74
CA GLN A 212 -14.85 16.66 -7.02
C GLN A 212 -14.00 16.32 -8.25
N LEU A 213 -13.58 15.07 -8.40
CA LEU A 213 -12.85 14.62 -9.57
C LEU A 213 -13.66 14.73 -10.86
N THR A 214 -14.95 14.37 -10.84
CA THR A 214 -15.84 14.55 -12.00
C THR A 214 -15.99 16.02 -12.38
N LYS A 215 -16.10 16.92 -11.40
CA LYS A 215 -16.14 18.38 -11.67
C LYS A 215 -14.86 18.87 -12.34
N LEU A 216 -13.69 18.42 -11.88
CA LEU A 216 -12.40 18.78 -12.47
C LEU A 216 -12.25 18.26 -13.90
N GLN A 217 -12.73 17.05 -14.19
CA GLN A 217 -12.73 16.49 -15.54
C GLN A 217 -13.60 17.33 -16.49
N ASN A 218 -14.81 17.71 -16.05
CA ASN A 218 -15.74 18.53 -16.85
C ASN A 218 -15.24 19.96 -17.08
N GLN A 219 -14.29 20.46 -16.28
CA GLN A 219 -13.69 21.79 -16.47
C GLN A 219 -12.51 21.77 -17.45
N LYS A 220 -11.91 20.60 -17.69
CA LYS A 220 -10.80 20.41 -18.63
C LYS A 220 -11.26 20.05 -20.06
N SER A 221 -12.52 19.61 -20.22
CA SER A 221 -13.18 19.30 -21.49
C SER A 221 -13.83 20.54 -22.11
#